data_AF-A0A822GQ05-F1
#
_entry.id   AF-A0A822GQ05-F1
#
_cell.length_a   1.000
_cell.length_b   1.000
_cell.length_c   1.000
_cell.angle_alpha   90.00
_cell.angle_beta   90.00
_cell.angle_gamma   90.00
#
_symmetry.space_group_name_H-M   'P 1'
#
loop_
_entity.id
_entity.type
_entity.pdbx_description
1 polymer ?
#
loop_
_entity_poly.entity_id
_entity_poly.type
_entity_poly.pdbx_seq_one_letter_code
_entity_poly.pdbx_strand_id
1 'polypeptide(L)' 'MLKNQQIRPSFSQYSAPILLIKKRDGSYRFIVDYRKLNNITVQDNYPLPNLEQAIQMVGGRR' A
#
# COMPACT_ATOMS: atom_id res chain seq x y z
N MET A 1 -14.17 2.18 3.64
CA MET A 1 -13.66 2.76 2.39
C MET A 1 -14.72 3.65 1.71
N LEU A 2 -15.89 3.12 1.31
CA LEU A 2 -16.94 3.93 0.65
C LEU A 2 -17.48 5.08 1.53
N LYS A 3 -17.90 4.78 2.77
CA LYS A 3 -18.38 5.79 3.74
C LYS A 3 -17.31 6.84 4.08
N ASN A 4 -16.04 6.44 4.05
CA ASN A 4 -14.89 7.31 4.35
C ASN A 4 -14.38 8.06 3.10
N GLN A 5 -15.11 7.98 1.98
CA GLN A 5 -14.80 8.65 0.71
C GLN A 5 -13.42 8.30 0.11
N GLN A 6 -12.84 7.16 0.49
CA GLN A 6 -11.56 6.70 -0.05
C GLN A 6 -11.70 6.03 -1.42
N ILE A 7 -12.89 5.50 -1.72
CA ILE A 7 -13.21 4.83 -3.00
C ILE A 7 -14.60 5.25 -3.47
N ARG A 8 -14.88 5.02 -4.75
CA ARG A 8 -16.19 5.21 -5.38
C ARG A 8 -16.48 4.07 -6.36
N PRO A 9 -17.75 3.81 -6.72
CA PRO A 9 -18.08 2.94 -7.84
C PRO A 9 -17.37 3.42 -9.12
N SER A 10 -16.93 2.48 -9.94
CA SER A 10 -16.18 2.74 -11.17
C SER A 10 -16.69 1.86 -12.29
N PHE A 11 -16.69 2.41 -13.51
CA PHE A 11 -16.93 1.69 -14.76
C PHE A 11 -15.64 1.56 -15.59
N SER A 12 -14.48 1.56 -14.92
CA SER A 12 -13.18 1.40 -15.56
C SER A 12 -13.11 0.09 -16.35
N GLN A 13 -12.48 0.14 -17.52
CA GLN A 13 -12.15 -1.05 -18.30
C GLN A 13 -11.02 -1.88 -17.65
N TYR A 14 -10.31 -1.31 -16.68
CA TYR A 14 -9.28 -1.97 -15.90
C TYR A 14 -9.80 -2.34 -14.52
N SER A 15 -9.45 -3.55 -14.08
CA SER A 15 -9.74 -4.04 -12.74
C SER A 15 -8.58 -4.89 -12.21
N ALA A 16 -8.53 -5.02 -10.89
CA ALA A 16 -7.60 -5.89 -10.18
C ALA A 16 -8.40 -6.76 -9.19
N PRO A 17 -8.04 -8.03 -9.00
CA PRO A 17 -8.75 -8.91 -8.08
C PRO A 17 -8.52 -8.51 -6.63
N ILE A 18 -9.46 -8.89 -5.76
CA ILE A 18 -9.43 -8.61 -4.33
C ILE A 18 -9.22 -9.92 -3.57
N LEU A 19 -8.40 -9.84 -2.52
CA LEU A 19 -8.10 -10.91 -1.57
C LEU A 19 -8.53 -10.47 -0.17
N LEU A 20 -9.22 -11.33 0.55
CA LEU A 20 -9.54 -11.15 1.96
C LEU A 20 -8.71 -12.13 2.79
N ILE A 21 -7.78 -11.59 3.58
CA ILE A 21 -6.89 -12.40 4.41
C ILE A 21 -7.21 -12.18 5.88
N LYS A 22 -7.34 -13.27 6.64
CA LYS A 22 -7.56 -13.20 8.08
C LYS A 22 -6.25 -12.83 8.78
N LYS A 23 -6.28 -11.75 9.57
CA LYS A 23 -5.18 -11.35 10.45
C LYS A 23 -5.18 -12.20 11.73
N ARG A 24 -4.06 -12.19 12.44
CA ARG A 24 -3.91 -12.90 13.73
C ARG A 24 -4.94 -12.46 14.78
N ASP A 25 -5.31 -11.18 14.76
CA ASP A 25 -6.33 -10.59 15.64
C ASP A 25 -7.78 -11.00 15.26
N GLY A 26 -7.95 -11.84 14.24
CA GLY A 26 -9.26 -12.32 13.78
C GLY A 26 -9.95 -11.39 12.78
N SER A 27 -9.48 -10.15 12.61
CA SER A 27 -10.01 -9.22 11.61
C SER A 27 -9.58 -9.58 10.19
N TYR A 28 -10.29 -9.09 9.17
CA TYR A 28 -9.91 -9.28 7.78
C TYR A 28 -9.13 -8.08 7.24
N ARG A 29 -8.08 -8.36 6.48
CA ARG A 29 -7.38 -7.40 5.65
C ARG A 29 -7.87 -7.52 4.22
N PHE A 30 -8.45 -6.43 3.72
CA PHE A 30 -8.80 -6.26 2.32
C PHE A 30 -7.55 -5.89 1.52
N ILE A 31 -7.20 -6.70 0.53
CA ILE A 31 -5.98 -6.55 -0.28
C ILE A 31 -6.38 -6.54 -1.76
N VAL A 32 -5.84 -5.60 -2.52
CA VAL A 32 -6.00 -5.57 -3.98
C VAL A 32 -4.70 -6.06 -4.61
N ASP A 33 -4.79 -7.03 -5.53
CA ASP A 33 -3.61 -7.58 -6.19
C ASP A 33 -3.20 -6.70 -7.39
N TYR A 34 -2.32 -5.74 -7.13
CA TYR A 34 -1.79 -4.83 -8.14
C TYR A 34 -0.56 -5.36 -8.89
N ARG A 35 -0.16 -6.64 -8.75
CA ARG A 35 1.09 -7.14 -9.36
C ARG A 35 1.17 -6.89 -10.88
N LYS A 36 0.07 -7.16 -11.61
CA LYS A 36 0.01 -6.88 -13.06
C LYS A 36 0.10 -5.39 -13.38
N LEU A 37 -0.51 -4.55 -12.54
CA LEU A 37 -0.46 -3.10 -12.69
C LEU A 37 0.96 -2.58 -12.42
N ASN A 38 1.59 -3.02 -11.33
CA ASN A 38 2.93 -2.59 -10.94
C ASN A 38 3.99 -2.91 -12.02
N ASN A 39 3.81 -4.01 -12.76
CA ASN A 39 4.73 -4.39 -13.85
C ASN A 39 4.64 -3.46 -15.08
N ILE A 40 3.54 -2.74 -15.27
CA ILE A 40 3.35 -1.82 -16.41
C ILE A 40 3.50 -0.34 -16.02
N THR A 41 3.50 -0.03 -14.72
CA THR A 41 3.72 1.33 -14.22
C THR A 41 5.20 1.68 -14.17
N VAL A 42 5.54 2.92 -14.49
CA VAL A 42 6.89 3.45 -14.29
C VAL A 42 7.17 3.54 -12.79
N GLN A 43 8.28 2.94 -12.34
CA GLN A 43 8.68 2.96 -10.95
C GLN A 43 9.24 4.34 -10.57
N ASP A 44 8.60 5.00 -9.60
CA ASP A 44 9.11 6.24 -9.00
C ASP A 44 10.01 5.92 -7.81
N ASN A 45 11.32 5.84 -8.09
CA ASN A 45 12.34 5.49 -7.10
C ASN A 45 12.72 6.70 -6.25
N TYR A 46 11.95 6.98 -5.21
CA TYR A 46 12.38 7.91 -4.17
C TYR A 46 13.34 7.19 -3.19
N PRO A 47 14.51 7.76 -2.88
CA PRO A 47 15.45 7.13 -1.96
C PRO A 47 14.86 7.11 -0.56
N LEU A 48 14.47 5.92 -0.11
CA LEU A 48 14.15 5.70 1.30
C LEU A 48 15.46 5.50 2.07
N PRO A 49 15.62 6.16 3.24
CA PRO A 49 16.81 5.97 4.05
C PRO A 49 16.90 4.50 4.45
N ASN A 50 18.12 3.96 4.41
CA ASN A 50 18.37 2.66 5.00
C ASN A 50 18.21 2.72 6.54
N LEU A 51 18.23 1.57 7.21
CA LEU A 51 17.98 1.51 8.66
C LEU A 51 18.90 2.45 9.46
N GLU A 52 20.19 2.49 9.14
CA GLU A 52 21.17 3.34 9.83
C GLU A 52 20.87 4.83 9.61
N GLN A 53 20.60 5.22 8.37
CA GLN A 53 20.22 6.59 8.00
C GLN A 53 18.92 7.00 8.70
N ALA A 54 17.94 6.10 8.77
CA ALA A 54 16.67 6.35 9.45
C ALA A 54 16.87 6.55 10.97
N ILE A 55 17.71 5.72 11.61
CA ILE A 55 18.06 5.87 13.03
C ILE A 55 18.78 7.19 13.28
N GLN A 56 19.73 7.57 12.42
CA GLN A 56 20.44 8.85 12.54
C GLN A 56 19.49 10.05 12.40
N MET A 57 18.53 10.00 11.48
CA MET A 57 17.52 11.05 11.30
C MET A 57 16.61 11.21 12.53
N VAL A 58 16.30 10.12 13.25
CA VAL A 58 15.46 10.16 14.45
C VAL A 58 16.26 10.46 15.72
N GLY A 59 17.56 10.16 15.73
CA GLY A 59 18.47 10.18 16.89
C GLY A 59 18.88 11.56 17.42
N GLY A 60 18.01 12.57 17.32
CA GLY A 60 18.19 13.90 17.89
C GLY A 60 17.43 14.11 19.20
N ARG A 61 17.69 13.30 20.23
CA ARG A 61 17.38 13.63 21.64
C ARG A 61 18.45 13.02 22.54
N ARG A 62 19.41 13.85 22.97
CA ARG A 62 20.16 13.64 24.21
C ARG A 62 19.27 14.00 25.40
#